data_AF-A0A1Y4J6I4-F1
#
_entry.id   AF-A0A1Y4J6I4-F1
#
_cell.length_a   1.000
_cell.length_b   1.000
_cell.length_c   1.000
_cell.angle_alpha   90.00
_cell.angle_beta   90.00
_cell.angle_gamma   90.00
#
_symmetry.space_group_name_H-M   'P 1'
#
loop_
_entity.id
_entity.type
_entity.pdbx_description
1 polymer ?
#
loop_
_entity_poly.entity_id
_entity_poly.type
_entity_poly.pdbx_seq_one_letter_code
_entity_poly.pdbx_strand_id
1 'polypeptide(L)'
;MKRPYPVNLLSAIRLNEICGTAMDYATLIADQQAGLANLLDQLTERERFVLDKHYREGASMKALADQHHVNENRIRQIIRHAVKKCQVKELLLYVADGFAARTNALTEQAAQAERLYCQHLSMEGVHLYRLEAGALDLPVKVLHTLDRASVHAIRDLVILSQYEAGLCRIRMLGAASERQIITRLQSAGLLPAQYERIPGCPCCMKPDRELAAFRNLTRFADN
;
A
#
# COMPACT_ATOMS: atom_id res chain seq x y z
N MET A 1 6.67 17.94 -31.32
CA MET A 1 5.44 18.23 -30.55
C MET A 1 5.59 17.67 -29.14
N LYS A 2 5.14 18.40 -28.10
CA LYS A 2 5.02 17.82 -26.75
C LYS A 2 3.96 16.71 -26.80
N ARG A 3 4.25 15.55 -26.23
CA ARG A 3 3.26 14.45 -26.15
C ARG A 3 2.04 14.91 -25.34
N PRO A 4 0.81 14.56 -25.71
CA PRO A 4 -0.38 14.93 -24.95
C PRO A 4 -0.45 14.14 -23.64
N TYR A 5 -1.29 14.61 -22.71
CA TYR A 5 -1.69 13.83 -21.54
C TYR A 5 -2.59 12.65 -21.97
N PRO A 6 -2.47 11.44 -21.36
CA PRO A 6 -1.55 11.06 -20.28
C PRO A 6 -0.18 10.53 -20.77
N VAL A 7 0.05 10.47 -22.09
CA VAL A 7 1.27 9.90 -22.71
C VAL A 7 2.54 10.54 -22.16
N ASN A 8 2.57 11.87 -22.03
CA ASN A 8 3.72 12.61 -21.51
C ASN A 8 4.07 12.24 -20.05
N LEU A 9 3.09 12.10 -19.18
CA LEU A 9 3.25 11.76 -17.77
C LEU A 9 3.68 10.30 -17.62
N LEU A 10 2.98 9.36 -18.27
CA LEU A 10 3.31 7.94 -18.19
C LEU A 10 4.70 7.62 -18.79
N SER A 11 5.11 8.37 -19.82
CA SER A 11 6.48 8.32 -20.35
C SER A 11 7.50 8.82 -19.31
N ALA A 12 7.19 9.91 -18.61
CA ALA A 12 8.09 10.45 -17.58
C ALA A 12 8.20 9.53 -16.36
N ILE A 13 7.11 8.86 -15.99
CA ILE A 13 7.06 7.83 -14.95
C ILE A 13 7.82 6.58 -15.38
N ARG A 14 7.87 6.25 -16.68
CA ARG A 14 8.52 5.05 -17.24
C ARG A 14 7.77 3.76 -16.89
N LEU A 15 6.44 3.79 -17.03
CA LEU A 15 5.57 2.67 -16.65
C LEU A 15 5.93 1.37 -17.39
N ASN A 16 6.00 1.40 -18.72
CA ASN A 16 6.30 0.24 -19.55
C ASN A 16 7.66 -0.37 -19.20
N GLU A 17 8.66 0.46 -18.94
CA GLU A 17 10.00 0.01 -18.57
C GLU A 17 10.03 -0.65 -17.17
N ILE A 18 9.28 -0.12 -16.21
CA ILE A 18 9.23 -0.65 -14.84
C ILE A 18 8.39 -1.93 -14.76
N CYS A 19 7.25 -1.95 -15.47
CA CYS A 19 6.32 -3.08 -15.45
C CYS A 19 6.68 -4.17 -16.46
N GLY A 20 7.55 -3.89 -17.44
CA GLY A 20 7.85 -4.81 -18.54
C GLY A 20 6.68 -4.97 -19.51
N THR A 21 5.88 -3.93 -19.71
CA THR A 21 4.68 -3.94 -20.55
C THR A 21 4.89 -3.13 -21.83
N ALA A 22 4.01 -3.33 -22.82
CA ALA A 22 3.99 -2.56 -24.06
C ALA A 22 2.65 -1.80 -24.19
N MET A 23 2.24 -1.12 -23.11
CA MET A 23 0.97 -0.40 -23.08
C MET A 23 1.02 0.83 -23.98
N ASP A 24 0.00 1.02 -24.82
CA ASP A 24 -0.19 2.26 -25.56
C ASP A 24 -0.87 3.31 -24.65
N TYR A 25 -0.10 4.32 -24.26
CA TYR A 25 -0.58 5.37 -23.38
C TYR A 25 -1.60 6.31 -24.05
N ALA A 26 -1.72 6.30 -25.38
CA ALA A 26 -2.67 7.16 -26.09
C ALA A 26 -4.10 6.61 -26.03
N THR A 27 -4.25 5.31 -25.79
CA THR A 27 -5.53 4.57 -25.90
C THR A 27 -5.88 3.81 -24.62
N LEU A 28 -5.57 4.41 -23.46
CA LEU A 28 -5.93 3.82 -22.16
C LEU A 28 -7.44 3.56 -22.05
N ILE A 29 -7.79 2.34 -21.70
CA ILE A 29 -9.18 1.99 -21.37
C ILE A 29 -9.59 2.62 -20.03
N ALA A 30 -10.90 2.71 -19.78
CA ALA A 30 -11.45 3.34 -18.58
C ALA A 30 -10.85 2.78 -17.27
N ASP A 31 -10.62 1.46 -17.21
CA ASP A 31 -10.07 0.83 -16.01
C ASP A 31 -8.59 1.20 -15.75
N GLN A 32 -7.81 1.39 -16.81
CA GLN A 32 -6.43 1.86 -16.73
C GLN A 32 -6.38 3.35 -16.36
N GLN A 33 -7.33 4.15 -16.85
CA GLN A 33 -7.50 5.55 -16.46
C GLN A 33 -7.84 5.68 -14.97
N ALA A 34 -8.72 4.81 -14.45
CA ALA A 34 -9.00 4.72 -13.02
C ALA A 34 -7.73 4.35 -12.22
N GLY A 35 -6.90 3.46 -12.76
CA GLY A 35 -5.61 3.11 -12.17
C GLY A 35 -4.68 4.32 -12.09
N LEU A 36 -4.58 5.11 -13.16
CA LEU A 36 -3.80 6.34 -13.17
C LEU A 36 -4.32 7.37 -12.16
N ALA A 37 -5.64 7.52 -12.05
CA ALA A 37 -6.24 8.40 -11.04
C ALA A 37 -5.85 7.95 -9.62
N ASN A 38 -6.00 6.66 -9.30
CA ASN A 38 -5.62 6.10 -8.00
C ASN A 38 -4.12 6.27 -7.70
N LEU A 39 -3.25 6.12 -8.71
CA LEU A 39 -1.81 6.36 -8.58
C LEU A 39 -1.51 7.81 -8.21
N LEU A 40 -2.20 8.77 -8.83
CA LEU A 40 -2.02 10.19 -8.55
C LEU A 40 -2.59 10.60 -7.18
N ASP A 41 -3.60 9.90 -6.68
CA ASP A 41 -4.15 10.11 -5.33
C ASP A 41 -3.21 9.68 -4.20
N GLN A 42 -2.14 8.92 -4.52
CA GLN A 42 -1.08 8.63 -3.55
C GLN A 42 -0.13 9.81 -3.31
N LEU A 43 -0.21 10.85 -4.13
CA LEU A 43 0.61 12.05 -4.00
C LEU A 43 -0.01 13.04 -3.02
N THR A 44 0.82 13.91 -2.45
CA THR A 44 0.29 15.05 -1.70
C THR A 44 -0.50 15.99 -2.62
N GLU A 45 -1.45 16.74 -2.08
CA GLU A 45 -2.25 17.70 -2.85
C GLU A 45 -1.37 18.66 -3.67
N ARG A 46 -0.30 19.16 -3.06
CA ARG A 46 0.67 20.04 -3.74
C ARG A 46 1.38 19.35 -4.91
N GLU A 47 1.82 18.11 -4.73
CA GLU A 47 2.48 17.34 -5.79
C GLU A 47 1.53 17.05 -6.94
N ARG A 48 0.31 16.60 -6.63
CA ARG A 48 -0.74 16.33 -7.61
C ARG A 48 -1.11 17.58 -8.40
N PHE A 49 -1.30 18.72 -7.73
CA PHE A 49 -1.59 20.00 -8.36
C PHE A 49 -0.50 20.41 -9.36
N VAL A 50 0.77 20.36 -8.94
CA VAL A 50 1.90 20.76 -9.80
C VAL A 50 2.02 19.81 -11.01
N LEU A 51 1.82 18.49 -10.82
CA LEU A 51 1.83 17.54 -11.93
C LEU A 51 0.69 17.79 -12.92
N ASP A 52 -0.52 18.02 -12.43
CA ASP A 52 -1.69 18.25 -13.29
C ASP A 52 -1.50 19.51 -14.16
N LYS A 53 -1.13 20.64 -13.54
CA LYS A 53 -0.82 21.87 -14.28
C LYS A 53 0.31 21.68 -15.30
N HIS A 54 1.36 20.94 -14.94
CA HIS A 54 2.50 20.74 -15.83
C HIS A 54 2.21 19.81 -17.01
N TYR A 55 1.61 18.64 -16.74
CA TYR A 55 1.44 17.58 -17.74
C TYR A 55 0.11 17.65 -18.47
N ARG A 56 -0.98 18.09 -17.82
CA ARG A 56 -2.31 18.20 -18.45
C ARG A 56 -2.50 19.57 -19.12
N GLU A 57 -2.20 20.65 -18.41
CA GLU A 57 -2.42 22.02 -18.93
C GLU A 57 -1.19 22.60 -19.66
N GLY A 58 -0.03 21.94 -19.55
CA GLY A 58 1.19 22.36 -20.24
C GLY A 58 1.89 23.58 -19.62
N ALA A 59 1.58 23.91 -18.36
CA ALA A 59 2.17 25.05 -17.67
C ALA A 59 3.71 24.95 -17.62
N SER A 60 4.38 26.09 -17.85
CA SER A 60 5.83 26.18 -17.77
C SER A 60 6.31 26.18 -16.31
N MET A 61 7.59 25.81 -16.10
CA MET A 61 8.20 25.88 -14.76
C MET A 61 8.13 27.29 -14.17
N LYS A 62 8.32 28.31 -15.02
CA LYS A 62 8.23 29.71 -14.65
C LYS A 62 6.82 30.09 -14.18
N ALA A 63 5.79 29.73 -14.93
CA ALA A 63 4.40 30.02 -14.56
C ALA A 63 4.01 29.37 -13.21
N LEU A 64 4.45 28.12 -12.99
CA LEU A 64 4.25 27.42 -11.72
C LEU A 64 5.04 28.04 -10.57
N ALA A 65 6.27 28.49 -10.84
CA ALA A 65 7.13 29.14 -9.86
C ALA A 65 6.49 30.46 -9.37
N ASP A 66 6.00 31.27 -10.30
CA ASP A 66 5.30 32.52 -10.03
C ASP A 66 4.01 32.28 -9.22
N GLN A 67 3.20 31.29 -9.62
CA GLN A 67 1.95 30.94 -8.92
C GLN A 67 2.16 30.45 -7.49
N HIS A 68 3.25 29.71 -7.24
CA HIS A 68 3.56 29.17 -5.91
C HIS A 68 4.50 30.04 -5.09
N HIS A 69 4.91 31.21 -5.60
CA HIS A 69 5.90 32.11 -4.98
C HIS A 69 7.20 31.38 -4.60
N VAL A 70 7.70 30.53 -5.49
CA VAL A 70 8.96 29.79 -5.32
C VAL A 70 9.82 29.93 -6.57
N ASN A 71 11.07 29.47 -6.53
CA ASN A 71 11.92 29.41 -7.72
C ASN A 71 11.58 28.20 -8.61
N GLU A 72 11.96 28.26 -9.90
CA GLU A 72 11.75 27.16 -10.86
C GLU A 72 12.43 25.85 -10.43
N ASN A 73 13.58 25.93 -9.75
CA ASN A 73 14.29 24.75 -9.27
C ASN A 73 13.45 23.98 -8.24
N ARG A 74 12.70 24.69 -7.40
CA ARG A 74 11.79 24.08 -6.43
C ARG A 74 10.64 23.36 -7.11
N ILE A 75 10.08 23.93 -8.18
CA ILE A 75 9.06 23.26 -9.00
C ILE A 75 9.62 21.99 -9.65
N ARG A 76 10.82 22.05 -10.26
CA ARG A 76 11.47 20.85 -10.82
C ARG A 76 11.69 19.78 -9.77
N GLN A 77 12.08 20.16 -8.55
CA GLN A 77 12.26 19.22 -7.46
C GLN A 77 10.94 18.54 -7.07
N ILE A 78 9.85 19.31 -6.95
CA ILE A 78 8.51 18.77 -6.66
C ILE A 78 8.10 17.77 -7.73
N ILE A 79 8.21 18.13 -9.01
CA ILE A 79 7.87 17.24 -10.13
C ILE A 79 8.72 15.97 -10.10
N ARG A 80 10.04 16.10 -9.96
CA ARG A 80 10.94 14.94 -9.91
C ARG A 80 10.59 13.99 -8.75
N HIS A 81 10.31 14.54 -7.57
CA HIS A 81 9.93 13.74 -6.40
C HIS A 81 8.57 13.06 -6.61
N ALA A 82 7.58 13.79 -7.13
CA ALA A 82 6.25 13.24 -7.41
C ALA A 82 6.31 12.11 -8.44
N VAL A 83 7.01 12.32 -9.56
CA VAL A 83 7.24 11.28 -10.57
C VAL A 83 7.94 10.07 -9.97
N LYS A 84 8.98 10.28 -9.15
CA LYS A 84 9.70 9.18 -8.48
C LYS A 84 8.78 8.40 -7.51
N LYS A 85 7.87 9.07 -6.80
CA LYS A 85 6.88 8.39 -5.93
C LYS A 85 5.92 7.52 -6.73
N CYS A 86 5.59 7.91 -7.96
CA CYS A 86 4.77 7.11 -8.85
C CYS A 86 5.51 5.91 -9.46
N GLN A 87 6.83 5.76 -9.28
CA GLN A 87 7.64 4.67 -9.86
C GLN A 87 7.62 3.37 -9.04
N VAL A 88 6.70 3.24 -8.09
CA VAL A 88 6.51 2.00 -7.32
C VAL A 88 5.81 0.98 -8.22
N LYS A 89 6.49 -0.12 -8.51
CA LYS A 89 6.03 -1.14 -9.48
C LYS A 89 4.63 -1.66 -9.14
N GLU A 90 4.38 -1.96 -7.87
CA GLU A 90 3.11 -2.49 -7.38
C GLU A 90 1.94 -1.53 -7.66
N LEU A 91 2.17 -0.22 -7.54
CA LEU A 91 1.17 0.80 -7.86
C LEU A 91 0.99 0.99 -9.36
N LEU A 92 2.08 0.90 -10.14
CA LEU A 92 2.01 1.01 -11.59
C LEU A 92 1.25 -0.13 -12.24
N LEU A 93 1.27 -1.32 -11.63
CA LEU A 93 0.48 -2.44 -12.11
C LEU A 93 -1.03 -2.18 -12.03
N TYR A 94 -1.51 -1.34 -11.11
CA TYR A 94 -2.93 -0.91 -11.12
C TYR A 94 -3.28 -0.05 -12.33
N VAL A 95 -2.31 0.62 -12.94
CA VAL A 95 -2.50 1.32 -14.22
C VAL A 95 -2.40 0.34 -15.37
N ALA A 96 -1.40 -0.54 -15.37
CA ALA A 96 -1.13 -1.45 -16.48
C ALA A 96 -2.21 -2.52 -16.65
N ASP A 97 -2.58 -3.18 -15.55
CA ASP A 97 -3.54 -4.30 -15.53
C ASP A 97 -4.99 -3.79 -15.54
N GLY A 98 -5.21 -2.51 -15.25
CA GLY A 98 -6.53 -1.94 -14.94
C GLY A 98 -6.84 -2.02 -13.44
N PHE A 99 -7.46 -0.97 -12.90
CA PHE A 99 -7.65 -0.83 -11.47
C PHE A 99 -8.59 -1.87 -10.88
N ALA A 100 -9.80 -1.98 -11.41
CA ALA A 100 -10.81 -2.92 -10.95
C ALA A 100 -10.38 -4.35 -11.22
N ALA A 101 -9.83 -4.64 -12.41
CA ALA A 101 -9.34 -5.97 -12.76
C ALA A 101 -8.28 -6.45 -11.75
N ARG A 102 -7.26 -5.62 -11.50
CA ARG A 102 -6.20 -5.94 -10.52
C ARG A 102 -6.72 -6.02 -9.10
N THR A 103 -7.56 -5.08 -8.68
CA THR A 103 -8.16 -5.08 -7.34
C THR A 103 -8.92 -6.37 -7.07
N ASN A 104 -9.75 -6.80 -8.02
CA ASN A 104 -10.54 -8.03 -7.91
C ASN A 104 -9.64 -9.26 -7.84
N ALA A 105 -8.67 -9.37 -8.77
CA ALA A 105 -7.74 -10.49 -8.82
C ALA A 105 -6.91 -10.63 -7.54
N LEU A 106 -6.40 -9.51 -6.99
CA LEU A 106 -5.64 -9.52 -5.75
C LEU A 106 -6.50 -9.78 -4.53
N THR A 107 -7.73 -9.26 -4.50
CA THR A 107 -8.67 -9.53 -3.40
C THR A 107 -9.03 -11.01 -3.33
N GLU A 108 -9.27 -11.64 -4.49
CA GLU A 108 -9.55 -13.07 -4.56
C GLU A 108 -8.34 -13.92 -4.16
N GLN A 109 -7.15 -13.54 -4.62
CA GLN A 109 -5.89 -14.18 -4.19
C GLN A 109 -5.65 -14.01 -2.69
N ALA A 110 -5.88 -12.83 -2.12
CA ALA A 110 -5.71 -12.57 -0.70
C ALA A 110 -6.69 -13.40 0.13
N ALA A 111 -7.96 -13.47 -0.29
CA ALA A 111 -8.97 -14.31 0.34
C ALA A 111 -8.59 -15.80 0.28
N GLN A 112 -8.06 -16.27 -0.86
CA GLN A 112 -7.58 -17.64 -0.98
C GLN A 112 -6.39 -17.93 -0.06
N ALA A 113 -5.41 -17.02 0.00
CA ALA A 113 -4.25 -17.16 0.88
C ALA A 113 -4.66 -17.15 2.36
N GLU A 114 -5.62 -16.30 2.73
CA GLU A 114 -6.20 -16.27 4.07
C GLU A 114 -6.93 -17.58 4.41
N ARG A 115 -7.69 -18.15 3.48
CA ARG A 115 -8.34 -19.46 3.67
C ARG A 115 -7.32 -20.55 3.97
N LEU A 116 -6.23 -20.60 3.21
CA LEU A 116 -5.14 -21.57 3.42
C LEU A 116 -4.49 -21.39 4.79
N TYR A 117 -4.20 -20.15 5.19
CA TYR A 117 -3.67 -19.85 6.52
C TYR A 117 -4.63 -20.30 7.64
N CYS A 118 -5.93 -20.03 7.51
CA CYS A 118 -6.93 -20.46 8.50
C CYS A 118 -7.04 -21.99 8.56
N GLN A 119 -6.99 -22.68 7.42
CA GLN A 119 -7.00 -24.15 7.35
C GLN A 119 -5.77 -24.76 8.01
N HIS A 120 -4.59 -24.20 7.76
CA HIS A 120 -3.36 -24.66 8.38
C HIS A 120 -3.41 -24.60 9.91
N LEU A 121 -3.96 -23.51 10.45
CA LEU A 121 -4.17 -23.35 11.90
C LEU A 121 -5.41 -24.05 12.43
N SER A 122 -6.11 -24.84 11.60
CA SER A 122 -7.34 -25.57 11.98
C SER A 122 -8.36 -24.68 12.69
N MET A 123 -8.56 -23.46 12.19
CA MET A 123 -9.48 -22.49 12.77
C MET A 123 -10.94 -22.89 12.49
N GLU A 124 -11.59 -23.50 13.47
CA GLU A 124 -13.01 -23.88 13.41
C GLU A 124 -13.90 -22.92 14.23
N GLY A 125 -15.15 -22.75 13.80
CA GLY A 125 -16.16 -21.98 14.54
C GLY A 125 -15.80 -20.50 14.78
N VAL A 126 -16.16 -19.99 15.96
CA VAL A 126 -15.80 -18.62 16.39
C VAL A 126 -14.36 -18.61 16.90
N HIS A 127 -13.42 -18.51 15.96
CA HIS A 127 -11.99 -18.46 16.28
C HIS A 127 -11.53 -17.05 16.69
N LEU A 128 -10.59 -16.95 17.63
CA LEU A 128 -10.03 -15.68 18.12
C LEU A 128 -9.58 -14.74 16.99
N TYR A 129 -8.99 -15.30 15.93
CA TYR A 129 -8.58 -14.58 14.72
C TYR A 129 -9.68 -13.68 14.12
N ARG A 130 -10.95 -14.10 14.23
CA ARG A 130 -12.12 -13.41 13.67
C ARG A 130 -12.72 -12.36 14.63
N LEU A 131 -12.18 -12.24 15.84
CA LEU A 131 -12.67 -11.32 16.86
C LEU A 131 -11.95 -9.96 16.79
N GLU A 132 -12.51 -9.00 17.53
CA GLU A 132 -11.91 -7.69 17.73
C GLU A 132 -10.63 -7.77 18.57
N ALA A 133 -9.75 -6.78 18.40
CA ALA A 133 -8.46 -6.66 19.08
C ALA A 133 -8.56 -6.73 20.61
N GLY A 134 -9.71 -6.31 21.18
CA GLY A 134 -9.99 -6.42 22.61
C GLY A 134 -9.97 -7.86 23.15
N ALA A 135 -10.28 -8.85 22.31
CA ALA A 135 -10.26 -10.26 22.69
C ALA A 135 -8.84 -10.81 22.92
N LEU A 136 -7.79 -10.07 22.54
CA LEU A 136 -6.38 -10.47 22.70
C LEU A 136 -5.81 -10.13 24.10
N ASP A 137 -6.63 -9.65 25.03
CA ASP A 137 -6.23 -9.28 26.40
C ASP A 137 -5.01 -8.33 26.43
N LEU A 138 -5.08 -7.32 25.56
CA LEU A 138 -4.09 -6.25 25.49
C LEU A 138 -4.37 -5.17 26.53
N PRO A 139 -3.33 -4.49 27.06
CA PRO A 139 -3.54 -3.38 27.98
C PRO A 139 -4.40 -2.27 27.35
N VAL A 140 -5.25 -1.65 28.15
CA VAL A 140 -6.19 -0.58 27.73
C VAL A 140 -5.50 0.53 26.93
N LYS A 141 -4.28 0.93 27.33
CA LYS A 141 -3.48 1.93 26.59
C LYS A 141 -3.14 1.48 25.16
N VAL A 142 -2.84 0.20 24.97
CA VAL A 142 -2.55 -0.38 23.65
C VAL A 142 -3.83 -0.39 22.82
N LEU A 143 -4.94 -0.86 23.38
CA LEU A 143 -6.25 -0.87 22.70
C LEU A 143 -6.68 0.53 22.25
N HIS A 144 -6.58 1.56 23.11
CA HIS A 144 -6.86 2.94 22.70
C HIS A 144 -5.95 3.45 21.58
N THR A 145 -4.69 3.01 21.55
CA THR A 145 -3.76 3.40 20.49
C THR A 145 -4.12 2.74 19.16
N LEU A 146 -4.54 1.48 19.20
CA LEU A 146 -5.02 0.73 18.04
C LEU A 146 -6.33 1.32 17.50
N ASP A 147 -7.27 1.64 18.38
CA ASP A 147 -8.55 2.26 18.04
C ASP A 147 -8.38 3.61 17.32
N ARG A 148 -7.48 4.47 17.83
CA ARG A 148 -7.13 5.74 17.18
C ARG A 148 -6.46 5.57 15.80
N ALA A 149 -5.91 4.39 15.53
CA ALA A 149 -5.33 4.02 14.24
C ALA A 149 -6.30 3.21 13.37
N SER A 150 -7.56 3.07 13.80
CA SER A 150 -8.61 2.28 13.15
C SER A 150 -8.23 0.81 12.95
N VAL A 151 -7.47 0.25 13.89
CA VAL A 151 -7.10 -1.17 13.93
C VAL A 151 -7.98 -1.86 14.98
N HIS A 152 -9.07 -2.48 14.51
CA HIS A 152 -10.09 -3.04 15.40
C HIS A 152 -10.10 -4.57 15.41
N ALA A 153 -9.58 -5.24 14.39
CA ALA A 153 -9.62 -6.70 14.29
C ALA A 153 -8.27 -7.35 14.61
N ILE A 154 -8.30 -8.55 15.20
CA ILE A 154 -7.10 -9.37 15.41
C ILE A 154 -6.43 -9.72 14.09
N ARG A 155 -7.23 -9.99 13.04
CA ARG A 155 -6.76 -10.16 11.66
C ARG A 155 -5.83 -9.02 11.21
N ASP A 156 -6.18 -7.77 11.49
CA ASP A 156 -5.37 -6.62 11.07
C ASP A 156 -4.03 -6.58 11.82
N LEU A 157 -4.02 -6.97 13.10
CA LEU A 157 -2.77 -7.10 13.87
C LEU A 157 -1.88 -8.22 13.31
N VAL A 158 -2.47 -9.36 12.95
CA VAL A 158 -1.75 -10.46 12.28
C VAL A 158 -1.11 -9.94 11.00
N ILE A 159 -1.85 -9.27 10.12
CA ILE A 159 -1.32 -8.71 8.87
C ILE A 159 -0.21 -7.68 9.13
N LEU A 160 -0.43 -6.71 10.03
CA LEU A 160 0.55 -5.66 10.31
C LEU A 160 1.82 -6.20 10.97
N SER A 161 1.73 -7.27 11.77
CA SER A 161 2.88 -7.92 12.39
C SER A 161 3.84 -8.54 11.36
N GLN A 162 3.38 -8.80 10.13
CA GLN A 162 4.20 -9.40 9.07
C GLN A 162 5.22 -8.44 8.46
N TYR A 163 5.13 -7.13 8.72
CA TYR A 163 6.00 -6.13 8.13
C TYR A 163 6.93 -5.52 9.17
N GLU A 164 8.19 -5.28 8.80
CA GLU A 164 9.16 -4.59 9.68
C GLU A 164 8.61 -3.25 10.19
N ALA A 165 8.01 -2.48 9.28
CA ALA A 165 7.42 -1.18 9.58
C ALA A 165 5.88 -1.20 9.68
N GLY A 166 5.27 -2.35 9.99
CA GLY A 166 3.82 -2.46 10.10
C GLY A 166 3.28 -1.81 11.38
N LEU A 167 3.46 -2.47 12.53
CA LEU A 167 2.98 -1.99 13.82
C LEU A 167 3.71 -0.72 14.30
N CYS A 168 5.01 -0.57 14.02
CA CYS A 168 5.79 0.55 14.52
C CYS A 168 5.41 1.91 13.89
N ARG A 169 4.70 1.90 12.77
CA ARG A 169 4.13 3.11 12.14
C ARG A 169 2.86 3.61 12.81
N ILE A 170 2.24 2.80 13.67
CA ILE A 170 1.11 3.24 14.49
C ILE A 170 1.63 4.26 15.50
N ARG A 171 1.17 5.50 15.33
CA ARG A 171 1.58 6.63 16.16
C ARG A 171 1.33 6.29 17.64
N MET A 172 2.35 6.47 18.48
CA MET A 172 2.30 6.25 19.93
C MET A 172 2.24 4.79 20.41
N LEU A 173 2.27 3.78 19.53
CA LEU A 173 2.26 2.37 19.96
C LEU A 173 3.56 2.01 20.72
N GLY A 174 4.71 2.38 20.14
CA GLY A 174 6.03 2.15 20.72
C GLY A 174 6.46 0.68 20.76
N ALA A 175 7.77 0.44 20.85
CA ALA A 175 8.35 -0.90 20.72
C ALA A 175 7.96 -1.89 21.84
N ALA A 176 7.62 -1.38 23.04
CA ALA A 176 7.15 -2.24 24.14
C ALA A 176 5.76 -2.81 23.86
N SER A 177 4.82 -1.97 23.42
CA SER A 177 3.45 -2.41 23.07
C SER A 177 3.46 -3.30 21.83
N GLU A 178 4.30 -3.00 20.85
CA GLU A 178 4.49 -3.88 19.68
C GLU A 178 4.91 -5.29 20.11
N ARG A 179 5.94 -5.39 20.98
CA ARG A 179 6.37 -6.70 21.51
C ARG A 179 5.24 -7.42 22.24
N GLN A 180 4.46 -6.70 23.05
CA GLN A 180 3.30 -7.30 23.74
C GLN A 180 2.26 -7.85 22.76
N ILE A 181 1.92 -7.10 21.71
CA ILE A 181 1.00 -7.57 20.66
C ILE A 181 1.52 -8.87 20.04
N ILE A 182 2.79 -8.88 19.63
CA ILE A 182 3.40 -10.05 18.99
C ILE A 182 3.41 -11.25 19.93
N THR A 183 3.84 -11.06 21.18
CA THR A 183 3.84 -12.15 22.18
C THR A 183 2.44 -12.71 22.37
N ARG A 184 1.40 -11.87 22.47
CA ARG A 184 0.01 -12.35 22.62
C ARG A 184 -0.48 -13.09 21.37
N LEU A 185 -0.17 -12.60 20.17
CA LEU A 185 -0.51 -13.30 18.93
C LEU A 185 0.20 -14.66 18.82
N GLN A 186 1.46 -14.76 19.25
CA GLN A 186 2.21 -16.01 19.29
C GLN A 186 1.65 -16.98 20.34
N SER A 187 1.35 -16.51 21.55
CA SER A 187 0.72 -17.33 22.59
C SER A 187 -0.67 -17.84 22.17
N ALA A 188 -1.38 -17.08 21.33
CA ALA A 188 -2.65 -17.47 20.74
C ALA A 188 -2.52 -18.41 19.52
N GLY A 189 -1.29 -18.79 19.12
CA GLY A 189 -1.06 -19.63 17.94
C GLY A 189 -1.36 -18.95 16.61
N LEU A 190 -1.53 -17.62 16.60
CA LEU A 190 -1.82 -16.85 15.38
C LEU A 190 -0.56 -16.45 14.63
N LEU A 191 0.59 -16.46 15.31
CA LEU A 191 1.89 -16.23 14.71
C LEU A 191 2.85 -17.36 15.10
N PRO A 192 3.75 -17.77 14.21
CA PRO A 192 4.84 -18.66 14.58
C PRO A 192 5.77 -17.99 15.61
N ALA A 193 6.41 -18.80 16.45
CA ALA A 193 7.33 -18.33 17.50
C ALA A 193 8.50 -17.52 16.93
N GLN A 194 8.94 -17.85 15.72
CA GLN A 194 9.93 -17.09 14.97
C GLN A 194 9.46 -17.00 13.51
N TYR A 195 9.50 -15.80 12.94
CA TYR A 195 9.26 -15.57 11.52
C TYR A 195 10.08 -14.39 11.03
N GLU A 196 10.45 -14.44 9.75
CA GLU A 196 11.04 -13.30 9.06
C GLU A 196 9.91 -12.33 8.65
N ARG A 197 10.11 -11.04 8.97
CA ARG A 197 9.18 -10.00 8.53
C ARG A 197 9.50 -9.58 7.11
N ILE A 198 8.46 -9.21 6.37
CA ILE A 198 8.57 -8.58 5.06
C ILE A 198 9.32 -7.24 5.24
N PRO A 199 10.43 -7.02 4.50
CA PRO A 199 11.21 -5.81 4.62
C PRO A 199 10.41 -4.54 4.31
N GLY A 200 10.66 -3.49 5.08
CA GLY A 200 10.06 -2.18 4.85
C GLY A 200 8.60 -2.05 5.28
N CYS A 201 7.84 -1.25 4.54
CA CYS A 201 6.50 -0.82 4.92
C CYS A 201 5.41 -1.63 4.19
N PRO A 202 4.25 -1.86 4.84
CA PRO A 202 3.09 -2.40 4.15
C PRO A 202 2.72 -1.55 2.93
N CYS A 203 2.34 -2.19 1.81
CA CYS A 203 1.81 -1.50 0.65
C CYS A 203 0.58 -0.66 1.05
N CYS A 204 0.39 0.52 0.45
CA CYS A 204 -0.79 1.33 0.71
C CYS A 204 -2.07 0.69 0.14
N MET A 205 -1.94 -0.14 -0.88
CA MET A 205 -3.05 -0.89 -1.46
C MET A 205 -3.37 -2.10 -0.57
N LYS A 206 -4.59 -2.11 -0.01
CA LYS A 206 -5.05 -3.15 0.91
C LYS A 206 -4.91 -4.57 0.33
N PRO A 207 -5.30 -4.87 -0.92
CA PRO A 207 -5.18 -6.22 -1.47
C PRO A 207 -3.74 -6.71 -1.55
N ASP A 208 -2.77 -5.90 -2.04
CA ASP A 208 -1.35 -6.30 -2.06
C ASP A 208 -0.82 -6.54 -0.63
N ARG A 209 -1.18 -5.65 0.30
CA ARG A 209 -0.77 -5.76 1.71
C ARG A 209 -1.25 -7.07 2.34
N GLU A 210 -2.50 -7.43 2.11
CA GLU A 210 -3.07 -8.65 2.67
C GLU A 210 -2.46 -9.90 2.02
N LEU A 211 -2.39 -9.92 0.68
CA LEU A 211 -1.83 -11.04 -0.05
C LEU A 211 -0.38 -11.33 0.34
N ALA A 212 0.47 -10.29 0.43
CA ALA A 212 1.86 -10.47 0.83
C ALA A 212 2.00 -10.96 2.29
N ALA A 213 1.17 -10.45 3.21
CA ALA A 213 1.17 -10.90 4.59
C ALA A 213 0.77 -12.38 4.73
N PHE A 214 -0.31 -12.81 4.07
CA PHE A 214 -0.73 -14.21 4.13
C PHE A 214 0.25 -15.15 3.43
N ARG A 215 0.84 -14.75 2.30
CA ARG A 215 1.91 -15.51 1.66
C ARG A 215 3.11 -15.70 2.59
N ASN A 216 3.47 -14.66 3.35
CA ASN A 216 4.54 -14.76 4.33
C ASN A 216 4.18 -15.73 5.45
N LEU A 217 2.97 -15.64 6.00
CA LEU A 217 2.49 -16.56 7.05
C LEU A 217 2.47 -18.01 6.58
N THR A 218 2.04 -18.28 5.35
CA THR A 218 2.01 -19.63 4.78
C THR A 218 3.40 -20.17 4.45
N ARG A 219 4.42 -19.32 4.28
CA ARG A 219 5.80 -19.79 4.05
C ARG A 219 6.38 -20.53 5.25
N PHE A 220 5.92 -20.19 6.46
CA PHE A 220 6.38 -20.80 7.70
C PHE A 220 5.48 -21.93 8.20
N ALA A 221 4.45 -22.29 7.42
CA ALA A 221 3.52 -23.38 7.71
C ALA A 221 4.12 -24.79 7.43
N ASP A 222 5.23 -24.85 6.70
CA ASP A 222 5.86 -26.11 6.26
C ASP A 222 7.08 -26.55 7.12
N ASN A 223 7.31 -25.91 8.28
CA ASN A 223 8.43 -26.24 9.19
C ASN A 223 7.94 -26.79 10.54
#